data_AF-D8RSZ4-F1
#
_entry.id   AF-D8RSZ4-F1
#
_cell.length_a   1.000
_cell.length_b   1.000
_cell.length_c   1.000
_cell.angle_alpha   90.00
_cell.angle_beta   90.00
_cell.angle_gamma   90.00
#
_symmetry.space_group_name_H-M   'P 1'
#
loop_
_entity.id
_entity.type
_entity.pdbx_description
1 polymer ?
#
loop_
_entity_poly.entity_id
_entity_poly.type
_entity_poly.pdbx_seq_one_letter_code
_entity_poly.pdbx_strand_id
1 'polypeptide(L)'
;DDQFDASLTPTGWKQVVERGKQIRQSGLFDKVDLVVVSPMTRTLQTAAGVFGGGDVYHDDSSEPLIMVNGVGKTPYPGGTISSHGSPPFVANELCREHIGTSRADHRRDISVYKAQFPGVDFSLTKDNEDVLWRPDVSETNDEIHQRIKEFLQWLLSREEKEIAVVSHCGFL
;
A
#
# COMPACT_ATOMS: atom_id res chain seq x y z
N ASP A 1 18.99 8.16 -9.60
CA ASP A 1 17.56 8.29 -9.96
C ASP A 1 16.68 8.03 -8.72
N ASP A 2 17.15 8.43 -7.53
CA ASP A 2 16.76 7.84 -6.22
C ASP A 2 15.45 8.37 -5.64
N GLN A 3 14.64 9.08 -6.43
CA GLN A 3 13.41 9.72 -5.95
C GLN A 3 12.14 9.25 -6.66
N PHE A 4 12.19 8.50 -7.77
CA PHE A 4 10.96 8.01 -8.41
C PHE A 4 10.33 6.86 -7.62
N ASP A 5 9.07 7.03 -7.19
CA ASP A 5 8.28 6.08 -6.40
C ASP A 5 9.14 5.23 -5.45
N ALA A 6 9.72 5.93 -4.46
CA ALA A 6 10.74 5.35 -3.60
C ALA A 6 10.22 4.18 -2.78
N SER A 7 11.03 3.12 -2.69
CA SER A 7 10.84 2.05 -1.70
C SER A 7 11.14 2.52 -0.28
N LEU A 8 10.63 1.78 0.70
CA LEU A 8 11.03 1.92 2.09
C LEU A 8 12.55 1.75 2.24
N THR A 9 13.11 2.58 3.11
CA THR A 9 14.50 2.47 3.57
C THR A 9 14.64 1.30 4.55
N PRO A 10 15.88 0.86 4.86
CA PRO A 10 16.09 -0.13 5.92
C PRO A 10 15.49 0.28 7.27
N THR A 11 15.49 1.57 7.60
CA THR A 11 14.83 2.08 8.81
C THR A 11 13.31 1.99 8.70
N GLY A 12 12.74 2.33 7.54
CA GLY A 12 11.29 2.18 7.28
C GLY A 12 10.82 0.73 7.46
N TRP A 13 11.58 -0.23 6.95
CA TRP A 13 11.27 -1.65 7.17
C TRP A 13 11.35 -2.08 8.63
N LYS A 14 12.31 -1.58 9.41
CA LYS A 14 12.36 -1.83 10.86
C LYS A 14 11.09 -1.32 11.56
N GLN A 15 10.61 -0.14 11.17
CA GLN A 15 9.38 0.44 11.70
C GLN A 15 8.16 -0.40 11.32
N VAL A 16 8.09 -0.90 10.08
CA VAL A 16 7.03 -1.80 9.60
C VAL A 16 6.97 -3.08 10.44
N VAL A 17 8.12 -3.74 10.66
CA VAL A 17 8.18 -4.98 11.45
C VAL A 17 7.72 -4.74 12.89
N GLU A 18 8.19 -3.67 13.51
CA GLU A 18 7.80 -3.33 14.89
C GLU A 18 6.31 -3.00 14.99
N ARG A 19 5.78 -2.21 14.04
CA ARG A 19 4.35 -1.88 13.99
C ARG A 19 3.49 -3.13 13.77
N GLY A 20 3.90 -4.02 12.89
CA GLY A 20 3.20 -5.29 12.63
C GLY A 20 3.07 -6.16 13.88
N LYS A 21 4.12 -6.21 14.73
CA LYS A 21 4.08 -6.89 16.03
C LYS A 21 3.09 -6.22 16.99
N GLN A 22 3.14 -4.89 17.10
CA GLN A 22 2.26 -4.12 17.99
C GLN A 22 0.77 -4.29 17.63
N ILE A 23 0.44 -4.28 16.33
CA ILE A 23 -0.93 -4.46 15.84
C ILE A 23 -1.45 -5.89 16.09
N ARG A 24 -0.59 -6.91 15.99
CA ARG A 24 -0.95 -8.28 16.36
C ARG A 24 -1.14 -8.43 17.87
N GLN A 25 -0.22 -7.90 18.67
CA GLN A 25 -0.29 -7.96 20.13
C GLN A 25 -1.53 -7.24 20.71
N SER A 26 -2.02 -6.20 20.03
CA SER A 26 -3.24 -5.51 20.44
C SER A 26 -4.53 -6.25 20.06
N GLY A 27 -4.45 -7.31 19.25
CA GLY A 27 -5.61 -7.99 18.66
C GLY A 27 -6.33 -7.14 17.61
N LEU A 28 -5.74 -6.04 17.15
CA LEU A 28 -6.32 -5.22 16.09
C LEU A 28 -6.21 -5.92 14.74
N PHE A 29 -5.13 -6.67 14.51
CA PHE A 29 -4.93 -7.43 13.27
C PHE A 29 -6.15 -8.29 12.93
N ASP A 30 -6.64 -9.07 13.90
CA ASP A 30 -7.75 -10.02 13.72
C ASP A 30 -9.11 -9.35 13.51
N LYS A 31 -9.20 -8.03 13.72
CA LYS A 31 -10.43 -7.26 13.51
C LYS A 31 -10.52 -6.64 12.12
N VAL A 32 -9.40 -6.46 11.42
CA VAL A 32 -9.38 -5.75 10.14
C VAL A 32 -10.07 -6.60 9.08
N ASP A 33 -11.14 -6.07 8.52
CA ASP A 33 -11.91 -6.70 7.43
C ASP A 33 -11.32 -6.38 6.05
N LEU A 34 -10.67 -5.22 5.90
CA LEU A 34 -10.09 -4.74 4.65
C LEU A 34 -8.89 -3.82 4.90
N VAL A 35 -7.84 -3.99 4.09
CA VAL A 35 -6.73 -3.04 4.01
C VAL A 35 -6.85 -2.22 2.73
N VAL A 36 -7.01 -0.92 2.87
CA VAL A 36 -7.03 0.05 1.76
C VAL A 36 -5.68 0.75 1.71
N VAL A 37 -5.03 0.72 0.57
CA VAL A 37 -3.64 1.17 0.44
C VAL A 37 -3.48 2.15 -0.72
N SER A 38 -2.71 3.22 -0.48
CA SER A 38 -2.29 4.10 -1.57
C SER A 38 -1.36 3.35 -2.54
N PRO A 39 -1.52 3.48 -3.86
CA PRO A 39 -0.69 2.81 -4.86
C PRO A 39 0.68 3.49 -5.06
N MET A 40 1.45 3.65 -3.97
CA MET A 40 2.87 4.01 -3.99
C MET A 40 3.68 2.84 -3.42
N THR A 41 4.90 2.61 -3.91
CA THR A 41 5.72 1.46 -3.47
C THR A 41 5.90 1.44 -1.95
N ARG A 42 6.18 2.60 -1.35
CA ARG A 42 6.35 2.75 0.11
C ARG A 42 5.11 2.35 0.93
N THR A 43 3.92 2.68 0.46
CA THR A 43 2.66 2.35 1.16
C THR A 43 2.26 0.91 0.94
N LEU A 44 2.45 0.37 -0.27
CA LEU A 44 2.27 -1.05 -0.57
C LEU A 44 3.18 -1.94 0.27
N GLN A 45 4.47 -1.61 0.38
CA GLN A 45 5.43 -2.31 1.24
C GLN A 45 5.06 -2.22 2.73
N THR A 46 4.61 -1.04 3.18
CA THR A 46 4.13 -0.84 4.55
C THR A 46 2.92 -1.72 4.84
N ALA A 47 1.92 -1.68 3.97
CA ALA A 47 0.70 -2.48 4.12
C ALA A 47 1.02 -3.98 4.12
N ALA A 48 1.83 -4.44 3.16
CA ALA A 48 2.23 -5.83 3.07
C ALA A 48 2.99 -6.30 4.33
N GLY A 49 3.97 -5.52 4.82
CA GLY A 49 4.74 -5.93 5.99
C GLY A 49 3.97 -5.85 7.32
N VAL A 50 3.01 -4.92 7.45
CA VAL A 50 2.20 -4.79 8.67
C VAL A 50 1.07 -5.83 8.69
N PHE A 51 0.33 -5.93 7.59
CA PHE A 51 -0.93 -6.70 7.51
C PHE A 51 -0.82 -8.00 6.73
N GLY A 52 0.33 -8.30 6.10
CA GLY A 52 0.61 -9.57 5.46
C GLY A 52 1.24 -10.60 6.39
N GLY A 53 1.09 -11.88 6.03
CA GLY A 53 1.72 -13.06 6.63
C GLY A 53 1.40 -13.32 8.11
N GLY A 54 0.80 -14.48 8.41
CA GLY A 54 0.97 -15.10 9.73
C GLY A 54 2.44 -15.46 9.98
N ASP A 55 2.84 -15.74 11.23
CA ASP A 55 4.23 -16.00 11.67
C ASP A 55 4.96 -17.20 11.01
N VAL A 56 4.44 -17.73 9.89
CA VAL A 56 4.91 -18.97 9.27
C VAL A 56 5.51 -18.67 7.91
N TYR A 57 6.84 -18.76 7.84
CA TYR A 57 7.55 -18.97 6.59
C TYR A 57 7.18 -20.35 6.06
N HIS A 58 6.56 -20.41 4.89
CA HIS A 58 6.43 -21.65 4.13
C HIS A 58 7.40 -21.59 2.96
N ASP A 59 8.27 -22.60 2.86
CA ASP A 59 9.23 -22.81 1.76
C ASP A 59 8.55 -23.31 0.47
N ASP A 60 7.22 -23.28 0.44
CA ASP A 60 6.44 -23.76 -0.69
C ASP A 60 6.23 -22.63 -1.70
N SER A 61 6.82 -22.78 -2.88
CA SER A 61 6.74 -21.87 -4.03
C SER A 61 5.33 -21.64 -4.59
N SER A 62 4.31 -22.30 -4.05
CA SER A 62 2.92 -22.24 -4.51
C SER A 62 1.98 -21.36 -3.67
N GLU A 63 2.43 -20.88 -2.50
CA GLU A 63 1.58 -20.07 -1.62
C GLU A 63 1.28 -18.69 -2.23
N PRO A 64 0.03 -18.19 -2.10
CA PRO A 64 -0.31 -16.86 -2.58
C PRO A 64 0.47 -15.79 -1.80
N LEU A 65 0.98 -14.81 -2.54
CA LEU A 65 1.86 -13.76 -2.01
C LEU A 65 1.14 -12.41 -2.02
N ILE A 66 1.36 -11.60 -0.98
CA ILE A 66 1.07 -10.17 -1.04
C ILE A 66 2.21 -9.43 -1.72
N MET A 67 3.46 -9.86 -1.51
CA MET A 67 4.65 -9.23 -2.10
C MET A 67 5.66 -10.28 -2.54
N VAL A 68 6.16 -10.14 -3.77
CA VAL A 68 7.18 -11.03 -4.34
C VAL A 68 8.60 -10.63 -3.92
N ASN A 69 9.57 -11.51 -4.20
CA ASN A 69 10.99 -11.23 -3.96
C ASN A 69 11.49 -10.06 -4.84
N GLY A 70 12.46 -9.30 -4.35
CA GLY A 70 13.11 -8.21 -5.08
C GLY A 70 12.40 -6.86 -4.99
N VAL A 71 11.30 -6.77 -4.24
CA VAL A 71 10.55 -5.52 -4.05
C VAL A 71 11.16 -4.71 -2.91
N GLY A 72 12.15 -3.88 -3.25
CA GLY A 72 12.91 -3.08 -2.29
C GLY A 72 13.87 -3.92 -1.42
N LYS A 73 14.45 -3.30 -0.39
CA LYS A 73 15.43 -3.93 0.51
C LYS A 73 14.77 -4.44 1.79
N THR A 74 13.85 -5.38 1.62
CA THR A 74 13.06 -5.99 2.70
C THR A 74 13.94 -6.84 3.65
N PRO A 75 13.65 -6.86 4.97
CA PRO A 75 14.34 -7.71 5.94
C PRO A 75 13.75 -9.12 6.05
N TYR A 76 12.63 -9.41 5.38
CA TYR A 76 11.98 -10.72 5.44
C TYR A 76 12.81 -11.77 4.66
N PRO A 77 13.16 -12.93 5.26
CA PRO A 77 13.77 -14.05 4.56
C PRO A 77 13.10 -14.38 3.22
N GLY A 78 13.91 -14.58 2.18
CA GLY A 78 13.41 -14.82 0.82
C GLY A 78 12.83 -13.59 0.11
N GLY A 79 12.68 -12.47 0.81
CA GLY A 79 12.19 -11.20 0.27
C GLY A 79 10.70 -11.20 -0.10
N THR A 80 9.96 -12.25 0.26
CA THR A 80 8.53 -12.41 -0.02
C THR A 80 7.68 -12.17 1.22
N ILE A 81 6.39 -11.87 1.02
CA ILE A 81 5.39 -11.78 2.08
C ILE A 81 4.16 -12.57 1.63
N SER A 82 3.75 -13.58 2.40
CA SER A 82 2.57 -14.41 2.13
C SER A 82 1.26 -13.66 2.40
N SER A 83 0.20 -14.00 1.64
CA SER A 83 -1.17 -13.56 1.93
C SER A 83 -1.94 -14.52 2.84
N HIS A 84 -1.31 -15.57 3.33
CA HIS A 84 -1.97 -16.52 4.21
C HIS A 84 -2.36 -15.85 5.53
N GLY A 85 -3.65 -15.92 5.87
CA GLY A 85 -4.22 -15.33 7.08
C GLY A 85 -4.28 -13.80 7.07
N SER A 86 -3.99 -13.14 5.95
CA SER A 86 -4.14 -11.70 5.84
C SER A 86 -5.57 -11.31 5.44
N PRO A 87 -6.07 -10.12 5.85
CA PRO A 87 -7.27 -9.55 5.25
C PRO A 87 -7.09 -9.29 3.74
N PRO A 88 -8.16 -9.07 2.98
CA PRO A 88 -8.07 -8.59 1.60
C PRO A 88 -7.42 -7.20 1.52
N PHE A 89 -6.74 -6.93 0.41
CA PHE A 89 -6.07 -5.65 0.13
C PHE A 89 -6.64 -5.03 -1.13
N VAL A 90 -6.93 -3.73 -1.09
CA VAL A 90 -7.34 -2.96 -2.27
C VAL A 90 -6.53 -1.68 -2.39
N ALA A 91 -5.97 -1.46 -3.57
CA ALA A 91 -5.29 -0.21 -3.90
C ALA A 91 -6.30 0.84 -4.34
N ASN A 92 -6.17 2.06 -3.80
CA ASN A 92 -7.06 3.17 -4.15
C ASN A 92 -6.27 4.48 -4.37
N GLU A 93 -6.34 5.02 -5.58
CA GLU A 93 -5.69 6.30 -5.95
C GLU A 93 -6.13 7.46 -5.05
N LEU A 94 -7.36 7.42 -4.53
CA LEU A 94 -7.94 8.53 -3.78
C LEU A 94 -7.21 8.79 -2.45
N CYS A 95 -6.49 7.80 -1.88
CA CYS A 95 -5.73 7.98 -0.63
C CYS A 95 -4.22 8.20 -0.83
N ARG A 96 -3.80 8.68 -2.00
CA ARG A 96 -2.41 9.14 -2.22
C ARG A 96 -2.10 10.42 -1.44
N GLU A 97 -0.81 10.70 -1.27
CA GLU A 97 -0.30 11.98 -0.76
C GLU A 97 -0.86 13.16 -1.56
N HIS A 98 -0.70 14.38 -1.06
CA HIS A 98 -0.77 15.57 -1.89
C HIS A 98 0.17 15.41 -3.11
N ILE A 99 -0.40 15.42 -4.31
CA ILE A 99 0.36 15.07 -5.52
C ILE A 99 1.13 16.30 -6.00
N GLY A 100 2.40 16.38 -5.62
CA GLY A 100 3.31 17.43 -6.08
C GLY A 100 3.94 17.15 -7.45
N THR A 101 4.76 18.08 -7.93
CA THR A 101 5.57 17.91 -9.15
C THR A 101 6.79 17.01 -8.95
N SER A 102 7.03 16.53 -7.73
CA SER A 102 8.14 15.63 -7.43
C SER A 102 7.93 14.27 -8.10
N ARG A 103 8.99 13.69 -8.68
CA ARG A 103 8.95 12.31 -9.17
C ARG A 103 8.67 11.29 -8.06
N ALA A 104 8.83 11.66 -6.78
CA ALA A 104 8.46 10.81 -5.65
C ALA A 104 6.95 10.63 -5.48
N ASP A 105 6.18 11.53 -6.06
CA ASP A 105 4.72 11.51 -6.06
C ASP A 105 4.16 10.90 -7.34
N HIS A 106 5.01 10.65 -8.35
CA HIS A 106 4.67 9.90 -9.56
C HIS A 106 4.68 8.41 -9.24
N ARG A 107 3.54 7.73 -9.36
CA ARG A 107 3.46 6.28 -9.16
C ARG A 107 4.00 5.54 -10.39
N ARG A 108 4.32 4.26 -10.20
CA ARG A 108 4.63 3.34 -11.30
C ARG A 108 3.35 2.93 -12.01
N ASP A 109 3.54 2.33 -13.18
CA ASP A 109 2.49 1.63 -13.89
C ASP A 109 1.84 0.55 -13.01
N ILE A 110 0.52 0.43 -13.08
CA ILE A 110 -0.23 -0.60 -12.35
C ILE A 110 0.24 -2.01 -12.70
N SER A 111 0.65 -2.27 -13.94
CA SER A 111 1.23 -3.55 -14.35
C SER A 111 2.47 -3.93 -13.54
N VAL A 112 3.31 -2.95 -13.16
CA VAL A 112 4.47 -3.17 -12.29
C VAL A 112 4.02 -3.53 -10.88
N TYR A 113 3.02 -2.82 -10.34
CA TYR A 113 2.49 -3.15 -9.02
C TYR A 113 1.81 -4.51 -8.97
N LYS A 114 1.03 -4.89 -9.98
CA LYS A 114 0.42 -6.23 -10.05
C LYS A 114 1.45 -7.35 -10.06
N ALA A 115 2.58 -7.16 -10.73
CA ALA A 115 3.68 -8.13 -10.72
C ALA A 115 4.40 -8.19 -9.36
N GLN A 116 4.56 -7.04 -8.69
CA GLN A 116 5.26 -6.94 -7.41
C GLN A 116 4.40 -7.32 -6.19
N PHE A 117 3.10 -7.04 -6.28
CA PHE A 117 2.11 -7.19 -5.22
C PHE A 117 0.88 -7.99 -5.68
N PRO A 118 1.03 -9.28 -6.02
CA PRO A 118 -0.03 -10.06 -6.64
C PRO A 118 -1.26 -10.29 -5.75
N GLY A 119 -1.13 -10.13 -4.44
CA GLY A 119 -2.23 -10.25 -3.47
C GLY A 119 -3.00 -8.95 -3.22
N VAL A 120 -2.69 -7.86 -3.93
CA VAL A 120 -3.40 -6.58 -3.83
C VAL A 120 -4.34 -6.41 -5.02
N ASP A 121 -5.61 -6.10 -4.75
CA ASP A 121 -6.57 -5.77 -5.80
C ASP A 121 -6.35 -4.33 -6.30
N PHE A 122 -6.06 -4.18 -7.60
CA PHE A 122 -5.91 -2.90 -8.28
C PHE A 122 -7.11 -2.57 -9.19
N SER A 123 -8.25 -3.26 -9.04
CA SER A 123 -9.44 -3.09 -9.88
C SER A 123 -10.04 -1.68 -9.84
N LEU A 124 -9.79 -0.91 -8.78
CA LEU A 124 -10.24 0.48 -8.66
C LEU A 124 -9.41 1.46 -9.51
N THR A 125 -8.20 1.09 -9.91
CA THR A 125 -7.37 1.94 -10.78
C THR A 125 -7.65 1.60 -12.25
N LYS A 126 -8.19 2.58 -12.98
CA LYS A 126 -8.58 2.43 -14.39
C LYS A 126 -7.39 2.50 -15.34
N ASP A 127 -6.50 3.46 -15.11
CA ASP A 127 -5.39 3.79 -16.00
C ASP A 127 -4.11 3.08 -15.56
N ASN A 128 -3.41 2.45 -16.50
CA ASN A 128 -2.13 1.79 -16.19
C ASN A 128 -1.08 2.84 -15.80
N GLU A 129 -0.92 3.89 -16.59
CA GLU A 129 -0.05 5.03 -16.31
C GLU A 129 -0.64 5.94 -15.21
N ASP A 130 0.21 6.77 -14.60
CA ASP A 130 -0.21 7.75 -13.60
C ASP A 130 -0.79 9.01 -14.25
N VAL A 131 -2.11 9.04 -14.41
CA VAL A 131 -2.82 10.19 -14.97
C VAL A 131 -3.07 11.32 -13.96
N LEU A 132 -2.87 11.07 -12.66
CA LEU A 132 -3.09 12.08 -11.62
C LEU A 132 -1.86 12.96 -11.40
N TRP A 133 -0.66 12.40 -11.60
CA TRP A 133 0.58 13.16 -11.49
C TRP A 133 0.85 13.98 -12.74
N ARG A 134 1.21 15.26 -12.55
CA ARG A 134 1.55 16.19 -13.63
C ARG A 134 2.94 16.76 -13.37
N PRO A 135 3.85 16.73 -14.35
CA PRO A 135 5.25 17.11 -14.15
C PRO A 135 5.42 18.57 -13.71
N ASP A 136 4.55 19.47 -14.17
CA ASP A 136 4.70 20.91 -13.98
C ASP A 136 3.61 21.53 -13.09
N VAL A 137 2.65 20.73 -12.62
CA VAL A 137 1.46 21.23 -11.91
C VAL A 137 1.14 20.35 -10.71
N SER A 138 1.42 20.86 -9.51
CA SER A 138 0.94 20.24 -8.27
C SER A 138 -0.58 20.21 -8.22
N GLU A 139 -1.12 19.21 -7.55
CA GLU A 139 -2.52 19.17 -7.13
C GLU A 139 -2.84 20.44 -6.31
N THR A 140 -3.98 21.06 -6.60
CA THR A 140 -4.47 22.22 -5.85
C THR A 140 -5.13 21.77 -4.55
N ASN A 141 -5.29 22.70 -3.60
CA ASN A 141 -6.03 22.40 -2.36
C ASN A 141 -7.47 21.95 -2.64
N ASP A 142 -8.13 22.50 -3.67
CA ASP A 142 -9.49 22.11 -4.01
C ASP A 142 -9.54 20.69 -4.61
N GLU A 143 -8.56 20.32 -5.45
CA GLU A 143 -8.44 18.96 -5.99
C GLU A 143 -8.23 17.93 -4.87
N ILE A 144 -7.28 18.15 -3.95
CA ILE A 144 -7.06 17.22 -2.83
C ILE A 144 -8.26 17.16 -1.89
N HIS A 145 -8.91 18.29 -1.58
CA HIS A 145 -10.13 18.28 -0.77
C HIS A 145 -11.27 17.52 -1.44
N GLN A 146 -11.42 17.65 -2.75
CA GLN A 146 -12.40 16.89 -3.51
C GLN A 146 -12.08 15.39 -3.48
N ARG A 147 -10.81 15.02 -3.69
CA ARG A 147 -10.34 13.63 -3.61
C ARG A 147 -10.53 13.02 -2.23
N ILE A 148 -10.26 13.76 -1.15
CA ILE A 148 -10.52 13.33 0.23
C ILE A 148 -12.02 13.08 0.45
N LYS A 149 -12.90 13.98 -0.03
CA LYS A 149 -14.36 13.79 0.08
C LYS A 149 -14.81 12.54 -0.66
N GLU A 150 -14.32 12.31 -1.86
CA GLU A 150 -14.61 11.11 -2.64
C GLU A 150 -14.10 9.84 -1.95
N PHE A 151 -12.90 9.89 -1.36
CA PHE A 151 -12.35 8.78 -0.60
C PHE A 151 -13.21 8.45 0.63
N LEU A 152 -13.63 9.46 1.39
CA LEU A 152 -14.49 9.27 2.57
C LEU A 152 -15.87 8.74 2.17
N GLN A 153 -16.47 9.23 1.09
CA GLN A 153 -17.73 8.70 0.57
C GLN A 153 -17.59 7.24 0.13
N TRP A 154 -16.49 6.91 -0.53
CA TRP A 154 -16.19 5.53 -0.91
C TRP A 154 -16.04 4.63 0.32
N LEU A 155 -15.28 5.06 1.34
CA LEU A 155 -15.14 4.33 2.61
C LEU A 155 -16.49 4.12 3.30
N LEU A 156 -17.33 5.15 3.37
CA LEU A 156 -18.65 5.08 4.00
C LEU A 156 -19.65 4.18 3.23
N SER A 157 -19.37 3.88 1.97
CA SER A 157 -20.18 2.97 1.15
C SER A 157 -19.79 1.49 1.28
N ARG A 158 -18.67 1.20 1.97
CA ARG A 158 -18.16 -0.16 2.17
C ARG A 158 -19.03 -0.93 3.15
N GLU A 159 -19.09 -2.25 2.95
CA GLU A 159 -19.80 -3.16 3.86
C GLU A 159 -18.92 -3.60 5.05
N GLU A 160 -17.60 -3.51 4.88
CA GLU A 160 -16.61 -3.79 5.91
C GLU A 160 -16.73 -2.83 7.10
N LYS A 161 -16.57 -3.35 8.32
CA LYS A 161 -16.75 -2.56 9.55
C LYS A 161 -15.44 -1.93 10.00
N GLU A 162 -14.36 -2.70 9.94
CA GLU A 162 -13.05 -2.30 10.42
C GLU A 162 -12.07 -2.25 9.23
N ILE A 163 -11.83 -1.04 8.73
CA ILE A 163 -10.99 -0.80 7.56
C ILE A 163 -9.67 -0.16 7.98
N ALA A 164 -8.55 -0.81 7.66
CA ALA A 164 -7.22 -0.22 7.84
C ALA A 164 -6.85 0.59 6.59
N VAL A 165 -6.54 1.88 6.76
CA VAL A 165 -6.07 2.74 5.66
C VAL A 165 -4.56 2.98 5.80
N VAL A 166 -3.80 2.61 4.78
CA VAL A 166 -2.35 2.84 4.70
C VAL A 166 -2.07 3.90 3.63
N SER A 167 -1.80 5.12 4.10
CA SER A 167 -1.68 6.33 3.27
C SER A 167 -0.43 7.14 3.67
N HIS A 168 -0.44 8.45 3.45
CA HIS A 168 0.67 9.38 3.65
C HIS A 168 0.26 10.50 4.62
N CYS A 169 1.23 11.20 5.19
CA CYS A 169 0.97 12.12 6.28
C CYS A 169 0.31 13.43 5.86
N GLY A 170 0.47 13.89 4.61
CA GLY A 170 -0.26 15.08 4.15
C GLY A 170 -1.72 14.77 3.77
N PHE A 171 -2.09 13.49 3.63
CA PHE A 171 -3.45 13.05 3.33
C PHE A 171 -4.28 12.74 4.59
N LEU A 172 -3.67 12.15 5.62
CA LEU A 172 -4.31 11.76 6.88
C LEU A 172 -4.40 12.91 7.88
#